data_AF-A0A6B2DP97-F1
#
_entry.id   AF-A0A6B2DP97-F1
#
_cell.length_a   1.000
_cell.length_b   1.000
_cell.length_c   1.000
_cell.angle_alpha   90.00
_cell.angle_beta   90.00
_cell.angle_gamma   90.00
#
_symmetry.space_group_name_H-M   'P 1'
#
loop_
_entity.id
_entity.type
_entity.pdbx_description
1 polymer ?
#
loop_
_entity_poly.entity_id
_entity_poly.type
_entity_poly.pdbx_seq_one_letter_code
_entity_poly.pdbx_strand_id
1 'polypeptide(L)'
;MTTAATPLDDATLVGRARDGDVRAYEQLVLRYQGPMFRLAVKMLANRGDAEDVVQEVFLNAWRKLGQLGEDAAFVGWLYRATTNRCLNAIRARRPQADVDLDAAESPRTDLQPERAAQVSEQLSALTAALAELTPEQRACWLLREVHGRSYEEIGEAVGANATAVRGRIARARAQLAEVMKPWR
;
A
#
# COMPACT_ATOMS: atom_id res chain seq x y z
N MET A 1 19.73 -33.44 -1.24
CA MET A 1 19.51 -32.65 -2.47
C MET A 1 18.15 -32.01 -2.37
N THR A 2 18.07 -30.76 -1.90
CA THR A 2 16.80 -30.02 -1.86
C THR A 2 16.59 -29.42 -3.24
N THR A 3 15.74 -30.05 -4.05
CA THR A 3 15.25 -29.47 -5.30
C THR A 3 14.50 -28.19 -4.92
N ALA A 4 15.12 -27.02 -5.12
CA ALA A 4 14.42 -25.75 -4.99
C ALA A 4 13.37 -25.71 -6.11
N ALA A 5 12.12 -26.04 -5.78
CA ALA A 5 11.01 -25.90 -6.70
C ALA A 5 10.91 -24.44 -7.13
N THR A 6 10.83 -24.20 -8.43
CA THR A 6 10.60 -22.85 -8.96
C THR A 6 9.34 -22.28 -8.33
N PRO A 7 9.39 -21.09 -7.71
CA PRO A 7 8.22 -20.50 -7.09
C PRO A 7 7.15 -20.30 -8.16
N LEU A 8 5.94 -20.78 -7.88
CA LEU A 8 4.80 -20.67 -8.79
C LEU A 8 4.48 -19.19 -9.03
N ASP A 9 4.01 -18.90 -10.24
CA ASP A 9 3.46 -17.59 -10.57
C ASP A 9 2.14 -17.36 -9.81
N ASP A 10 1.74 -16.10 -9.73
CA ASP A 10 0.56 -15.72 -8.95
C ASP A 10 -0.74 -16.29 -9.50
N ALA A 11 -0.87 -16.39 -10.83
CA ALA A 11 -2.08 -16.93 -11.44
C ALA A 11 -2.24 -18.41 -11.09
N THR A 12 -1.17 -19.19 -11.16
CA THR A 12 -1.16 -20.60 -10.76
C THR A 12 -1.49 -20.77 -9.27
N LEU A 13 -0.93 -19.92 -8.39
CA LEU A 13 -1.26 -19.96 -6.96
C LEU A 13 -2.73 -19.62 -6.69
N VAL A 14 -3.28 -18.63 -7.41
CA VAL A 14 -4.69 -18.22 -7.30
C VAL A 14 -5.61 -19.34 -7.77
N GLY A 15 -5.33 -19.97 -8.91
CA GLY A 15 -6.10 -21.11 -9.43
C GLY A 15 -6.16 -22.26 -8.43
N ARG A 16 -5.01 -22.68 -7.89
CA ARG A 16 -4.94 -23.73 -6.87
C ARG A 16 -5.67 -23.36 -5.59
N ALA A 17 -5.47 -22.14 -5.11
CA ALA A 17 -6.15 -21.64 -3.92
C ALA A 17 -7.68 -21.61 -4.10
N ARG A 18 -8.15 -21.28 -5.31
CA ARG A 18 -9.58 -21.33 -5.66
C ARG A 18 -10.13 -22.75 -5.58
N ASP A 19 -9.33 -23.75 -5.95
CA ASP A 19 -9.67 -25.18 -5.88
C ASP A 19 -9.54 -25.77 -4.46
N GLY A 20 -9.22 -24.93 -3.46
CA GLY A 20 -9.14 -25.32 -2.04
C GLY A 20 -7.74 -25.59 -1.51
N ASP A 21 -6.68 -25.34 -2.30
CA ASP A 21 -5.30 -25.46 -1.82
C ASP A 21 -4.95 -24.29 -0.87
N VAL A 22 -5.09 -24.56 0.43
CA VAL A 22 -4.76 -23.60 1.49
C VAL A 22 -3.29 -23.17 1.44
N ARG A 23 -2.37 -24.06 1.05
CA ARG A 23 -0.94 -23.73 0.99
C ARG A 23 -0.63 -22.78 -0.17
N ALA A 24 -1.35 -22.91 -1.29
CA ALA A 24 -1.22 -21.97 -2.39
C ALA A 24 -1.63 -20.56 -1.96
N TYR A 25 -2.70 -20.45 -1.18
CA TYR A 25 -3.13 -19.17 -0.64
C TYR A 25 -2.17 -18.60 0.42
N GLU A 26 -1.63 -19.44 1.29
CA GLU A 26 -0.60 -19.04 2.25
C GLU A 26 0.61 -18.40 1.54
N GLN A 27 1.04 -18.97 0.41
CA GLN A 27 2.11 -18.37 -0.40
C GLN A 27 1.74 -17.00 -0.96
N LEU A 28 0.49 -16.80 -1.41
CA LEU A 28 0.01 -15.48 -1.82
C LEU A 28 0.04 -14.48 -0.66
N VAL A 29 -0.40 -14.89 0.54
CA VAL A 29 -0.34 -14.06 1.74
C VAL A 29 1.11 -13.69 2.06
N LEU A 30 2.02 -14.66 2.11
CA LEU A 30 3.44 -14.41 2.40
C LEU A 30 4.07 -13.44 1.38
N ARG A 31 3.71 -13.59 0.09
CA ARG A 31 4.21 -12.72 -1.00
C ARG A 31 3.69 -11.29 -0.88
N TYR A 32 2.43 -11.10 -0.47
CA TYR A 32 1.75 -9.81 -0.57
C TYR A 32 1.49 -9.08 0.76
N GLN A 33 1.60 -9.75 1.91
CA GLN A 33 1.37 -9.12 3.23
C GLN A 33 2.32 -7.95 3.48
N GLY A 34 3.61 -8.11 3.18
CA GLY A 34 4.61 -7.06 3.35
C GLY A 34 4.34 -5.83 2.47
N PRO A 35 4.16 -6.00 1.14
CA PRO A 35 3.74 -4.91 0.26
C PRO A 35 2.45 -4.22 0.70
N MET A 36 1.38 -4.96 1.01
CA MET A 36 0.10 -4.36 1.45
C MET A 36 0.26 -3.58 2.76
N PHE A 37 1.03 -4.13 3.70
CA PHE A 37 1.32 -3.47 4.97
C PHE A 37 2.11 -2.17 4.79
N ARG A 38 3.16 -2.17 3.95
CA ARG A 38 3.92 -0.95 3.66
C ARG A 38 3.07 0.13 2.99
N LEU A 39 2.16 -0.27 2.09
CA LEU A 39 1.18 0.66 1.50
C LEU A 39 0.29 1.25 2.58
N ALA A 40 -0.32 0.41 3.41
CA ALA A 40 -1.26 0.83 4.44
C ALA A 40 -0.62 1.72 5.51
N VAL A 41 0.59 1.38 5.98
CA VAL A 41 1.34 2.21 6.94
C VAL A 41 1.63 3.60 6.36
N LYS A 42 2.08 3.68 5.10
CA LYS A 42 2.36 4.97 4.45
C LYS A 42 1.09 5.77 4.16
N MET A 43 -0.06 5.12 4.04
CA MET A 43 -1.35 5.79 3.86
C MET A 43 -1.91 6.31 5.19
N LEU A 44 -1.88 5.49 6.24
CA LEU A 44 -2.61 5.72 7.49
C LEU A 44 -1.77 6.35 8.60
N ALA A 45 -0.44 6.27 8.52
CA ALA A 45 0.49 6.70 9.57
C ALA A 45 0.22 6.08 10.95
N ASN A 46 -0.50 4.96 10.99
CA ASN A 46 -0.78 4.18 12.19
C ASN A 46 -0.59 2.70 11.87
N ARG A 47 0.21 2.03 12.72
CA ARG A 47 0.59 0.64 12.50
C ARG A 47 -0.58 -0.33 12.73
N GLY A 48 -1.34 -0.15 13.81
CA GLY A 48 -2.48 -1.02 14.14
C GLY A 48 -3.55 -0.96 13.06
N ASP A 49 -3.92 0.24 12.61
CA ASP A 49 -4.88 0.40 11.53
C ASP A 49 -4.40 -0.24 10.22
N ALA A 50 -3.09 -0.18 9.95
CA ALA A 50 -2.51 -0.83 8.79
C ALA A 50 -2.54 -2.36 8.89
N GLU A 51 -2.28 -2.92 10.07
CA GLU A 51 -2.42 -4.36 10.33
C GLU A 51 -3.87 -4.82 10.12
N ASP A 52 -4.84 -4.08 10.66
CA ASP A 52 -6.26 -4.38 10.52
C ASP A 52 -6.71 -4.35 9.06
N VAL A 53 -6.32 -3.31 8.32
CA VAL A 53 -6.61 -3.21 6.87
C VAL A 53 -6.05 -4.42 6.12
N VAL A 54 -4.80 -4.80 6.37
CA VAL A 54 -4.16 -5.92 5.68
C VAL A 54 -4.86 -7.24 6.00
N GLN A 55 -5.13 -7.50 7.29
CA GLN A 55 -5.83 -8.70 7.72
C GLN A 55 -7.21 -8.80 7.07
N GLU A 56 -8.00 -7.73 7.12
CA GLU A 56 -9.32 -7.72 6.49
C GLU A 56 -9.25 -7.90 4.97
N VAL A 57 -8.25 -7.32 4.29
CA VAL A 57 -8.07 -7.50 2.85
C VAL A 57 -7.84 -8.96 2.52
N PHE A 58 -6.92 -9.63 3.20
CA PHE A 58 -6.65 -11.05 2.95
C PHE A 58 -7.85 -11.92 3.33
N LEU A 59 -8.47 -11.74 4.50
CA LEU A 59 -9.67 -12.50 4.87
C LEU A 59 -10.79 -12.36 3.82
N ASN A 60 -10.99 -11.16 3.27
CA ASN A 60 -11.95 -10.95 2.19
C ASN A 60 -11.49 -11.55 0.86
N ALA A 61 -10.20 -11.52 0.57
CA ALA A 61 -9.62 -12.16 -0.60
C ALA A 61 -9.92 -13.66 -0.60
N TRP A 62 -9.68 -14.33 0.53
CA TRP A 62 -9.99 -15.75 0.72
C TRP A 62 -11.46 -16.06 0.46
N ARG A 63 -12.37 -15.29 1.09
CA ARG A 63 -13.83 -15.48 0.95
C ARG A 63 -14.33 -15.25 -0.48
N LYS A 64 -13.69 -14.35 -1.22
CA LYS A 64 -14.12 -13.95 -2.58
C LYS A 64 -13.28 -14.56 -3.69
N LEU A 65 -12.31 -15.42 -3.38
CA LEU A 65 -11.38 -15.96 -4.37
C LEU A 65 -12.11 -16.75 -5.47
N GLY A 66 -13.16 -17.48 -5.10
CA GLY A 66 -14.04 -18.19 -6.04
C GLY A 66 -14.86 -17.29 -6.97
N GLN A 67 -14.98 -16.00 -6.66
CA GLN A 67 -15.72 -15.01 -7.46
C GLN A 67 -14.79 -14.18 -8.36
N LEU A 68 -13.47 -14.38 -8.24
CA LEU A 68 -12.50 -13.66 -9.06
C LEU A 68 -12.57 -14.19 -10.49
N GLY A 69 -12.99 -13.34 -11.43
CA GLY A 69 -13.21 -13.72 -12.83
C GLY A 69 -11.95 -14.20 -13.55
N GLU A 70 -10.78 -13.64 -13.21
CA GLU A 70 -9.49 -14.02 -13.79
C GLU A 70 -8.41 -14.10 -12.72
N ASP A 71 -7.56 -15.12 -12.80
CA ASP A 71 -6.51 -15.40 -11.80
C ASP A 71 -5.48 -14.26 -11.74
N ALA A 72 -5.16 -13.69 -12.90
CA ALA A 72 -4.23 -12.57 -13.03
C ALA A 72 -4.76 -11.27 -12.36
N ALA A 73 -6.08 -11.14 -12.18
CA ALA A 73 -6.68 -9.95 -11.58
C ALA A 73 -6.46 -9.85 -10.06
N PHE A 74 -6.00 -10.92 -9.41
CA PHE A 74 -5.88 -10.99 -7.95
C PHE A 74 -5.00 -9.89 -7.38
N VAL A 75 -3.84 -9.65 -8.00
CA VAL A 75 -2.86 -8.67 -7.50
C VAL A 75 -3.41 -7.25 -7.65
N GLY A 76 -3.98 -6.90 -8.80
CA GLY A 76 -4.65 -5.62 -9.00
C GLY A 76 -5.79 -5.40 -8.01
N TRP A 77 -6.60 -6.45 -7.77
CA TRP A 77 -7.67 -6.45 -6.79
C TRP A 77 -7.15 -6.20 -5.36
N LEU A 78 -6.04 -6.83 -4.95
CA LEU A 78 -5.43 -6.60 -3.62
C LEU A 78 -5.03 -5.12 -3.43
N TYR A 79 -4.34 -4.54 -4.41
CA TYR A 79 -3.93 -3.14 -4.35
C TYR A 79 -5.12 -2.20 -4.30
N ARG A 80 -6.16 -2.47 -5.10
CA ARG A 80 -7.42 -1.72 -5.08
C ARG A 80 -8.14 -1.85 -3.74
N ALA A 81 -8.24 -3.05 -3.18
CA ALA A 81 -8.92 -3.30 -1.92
C ALA A 81 -8.22 -2.60 -0.74
N THR A 82 -6.89 -2.73 -0.64
CA THR A 82 -6.08 -2.05 0.37
C THR A 82 -6.20 -0.53 0.24
N THR A 83 -6.04 0.01 -0.97
CA THR A 83 -6.12 1.46 -1.22
C THR A 83 -7.49 2.03 -0.82
N ASN A 84 -8.57 1.37 -1.26
CA ASN A 84 -9.93 1.81 -0.94
C ASN A 84 -10.20 1.79 0.57
N ARG A 85 -9.76 0.75 1.28
CA ARG A 85 -9.90 0.67 2.74
C ARG A 85 -9.14 1.78 3.45
N CYS A 86 -7.91 2.06 3.03
CA CYS A 86 -7.15 3.17 3.58
C CYS A 86 -7.84 4.52 3.33
N LEU A 87 -8.30 4.78 2.10
CA LEU A 87 -9.01 6.02 1.77
C LEU A 87 -10.31 6.17 2.58
N ASN A 88 -11.06 5.08 2.77
CA ASN A 88 -12.27 5.07 3.57
C ASN A 88 -11.97 5.35 5.05
N ALA A 89 -10.92 4.73 5.62
CA ALA A 89 -10.50 5.00 6.99
C ALA A 89 -10.09 6.47 7.19
N ILE A 90 -9.37 7.06 6.23
CA ILE A 90 -8.99 8.48 6.27
C ILE A 90 -10.23 9.38 6.19
N ARG A 91 -11.20 9.06 5.33
CA ARG A 91 -12.46 9.81 5.22
C ARG A 91 -13.28 9.75 6.49
N ALA A 92 -13.35 8.57 7.13
CA ALA A 92 -14.08 8.37 8.38
C ALA A 92 -13.45 9.12 9.57
N ARG A 93 -12.12 9.32 9.57
CA ARG A 93 -11.41 10.09 10.60
C ARG A 93 -11.65 11.58 10.52
N ARG A 94 -12.04 12.11 9.36
CA ARG A 94 -12.22 13.54 9.17
C ARG A 94 -13.51 13.95 9.88
N PRO A 95 -13.46 14.70 11.01
CA PRO A 95 -14.67 15.18 11.65
C PRO A 95 -15.37 16.14 10.70
N GLN A 96 -16.69 16.09 10.67
CA GLN A 96 -17.49 17.10 9.99
C GLN A 96 -17.36 18.41 10.76
N ALA A 97 -16.40 19.24 10.33
CA ALA A 97 -16.03 20.56 10.85
C ALA A 97 -15.44 20.62 12.27
N ASP A 98 -14.28 21.27 12.30
CA ASP A 98 -13.60 21.96 13.39
C ASP A 98 -12.80 21.18 14.48
N VAL A 99 -11.55 21.63 14.58
CA VAL A 99 -10.59 21.60 15.70
C VAL A 99 -9.74 20.34 15.98
N ASP A 100 -8.45 20.67 16.17
CA ASP A 100 -7.30 19.99 16.74
C ASP A 100 -6.64 18.82 15.99
N LEU A 101 -5.55 19.19 15.31
CA LEU A 101 -4.40 18.35 15.04
C LEU A 101 -3.72 18.03 16.39
N ASP A 102 -4.14 16.93 17.02
CA ASP A 102 -3.31 16.29 18.02
C ASP A 102 -3.28 14.76 17.83
N ALA A 103 -2.10 14.21 18.13
CA ALA A 103 -1.68 12.81 18.01
C ALA A 103 -1.14 12.36 16.63
N ALA A 104 0.11 12.76 16.34
CA ALA A 104 1.02 11.94 15.54
C ALA A 104 2.07 11.32 16.49
N GLU A 105 1.74 10.18 17.08
CA GLU A 105 2.72 9.39 17.82
C GLU A 105 3.66 8.72 16.81
N SER A 106 4.84 9.32 16.61
CA SER A 106 5.89 8.75 15.76
C SER A 106 6.42 7.46 16.41
N PRO A 107 6.46 6.31 15.70
CA PRO A 107 7.11 5.13 16.24
C PRO A 107 8.61 5.38 16.35
N ARG A 108 9.13 5.43 17.57
CA ARG A 108 10.58 5.40 17.81
C ARG A 108 11.11 4.04 17.38
N THR A 109 12.01 4.04 16.41
CA THR A 109 12.77 2.85 16.02
C THR A 109 14.09 2.88 16.78
N ASP A 110 14.27 1.92 17.67
CA ASP A 110 15.56 1.63 18.30
C ASP A 110 16.49 0.92 17.30
N LEU A 111 17.79 1.24 17.40
CA LEU A 111 19.02 0.51 17.00
C LEU A 111 19.98 1.24 16.01
N GLN A 112 21.06 1.81 16.62
CA GLN A 112 22.48 1.93 16.18
C GLN A 112 22.95 3.02 15.17
N PRO A 113 24.22 3.49 15.26
CA PRO A 113 24.54 4.92 15.16
C PRO A 113 24.91 5.43 13.75
N GLU A 114 24.56 6.70 13.52
CA GLU A 114 24.96 7.58 12.42
C GLU A 114 24.34 7.30 11.04
N ARG A 115 24.61 6.16 10.38
CA ARG A 115 24.01 5.88 9.06
C ARG A 115 22.53 5.49 9.14
N ALA A 116 22.15 4.70 10.15
CA ALA A 116 20.74 4.39 10.38
C ALA A 116 19.97 5.61 10.89
N ALA A 117 20.63 6.53 11.61
CA ALA A 117 20.03 7.78 12.06
C ALA A 117 19.71 8.71 10.87
N GLN A 118 20.64 8.88 9.92
CA GLN A 118 20.41 9.70 8.72
C GLN A 118 19.31 9.12 7.81
N VAL A 119 19.31 7.80 7.61
CA VAL A 119 18.23 7.11 6.86
C VAL A 119 16.89 7.23 7.59
N SER A 120 16.89 7.14 8.92
CA SER A 120 15.69 7.33 9.74
C SER A 120 15.12 8.74 9.64
N GLU A 121 15.98 9.77 9.69
CA GLU A 121 15.59 11.17 9.53
C GLU A 121 15.02 11.46 8.15
N GLN A 122 15.69 10.97 7.10
CA GLN A 122 15.21 11.06 5.72
C GLN A 122 13.85 10.38 5.54
N LEU A 123 13.68 9.16 6.03
CA LEU A 123 12.40 8.43 5.97
C LEU A 123 11.30 9.13 6.78
N SER A 124 11.64 9.75 7.90
CA SER A 124 10.73 10.56 8.71
C SER A 124 10.28 11.80 7.92
N ALA A 125 11.22 12.53 7.32
CA ALA A 125 10.93 13.69 6.48
C ALA A 125 10.03 13.33 5.28
N LEU A 126 10.30 12.20 4.61
CA LEU A 126 9.43 11.69 3.54
C LEU A 126 8.03 11.35 4.06
N THR A 127 7.93 10.74 5.24
CA THR A 127 6.65 10.37 5.84
C THR A 127 5.82 11.62 6.18
N ALA A 128 6.44 12.64 6.77
CA ALA A 128 5.81 13.93 7.01
C ALA A 128 5.39 14.61 5.69
N ALA A 129 6.24 14.61 4.67
CA ALA A 129 5.92 15.20 3.38
C ALA A 129 4.77 14.48 2.65
N LEU A 130 4.68 13.14 2.79
CA LEU A 130 3.54 12.38 2.30
C LEU A 130 2.25 12.75 3.05
N ALA A 131 2.35 13.07 4.35
CA ALA A 131 1.21 13.49 5.17
C ALA A 131 0.54 14.79 4.64
N GLU A 132 1.32 15.69 4.05
CA GLU A 132 0.87 16.94 3.44
C GLU A 132 0.14 16.77 2.09
N LEU A 133 0.25 15.59 1.46
CA LEU A 133 -0.48 15.29 0.23
C LEU A 133 -1.95 15.00 0.52
N THR A 134 -2.83 15.30 -0.45
CA THR A 134 -4.20 14.76 -0.37
C THR A 134 -4.16 13.23 -0.36
N PRO A 135 -5.11 12.54 0.29
CA PRO A 135 -5.11 11.07 0.36
C PRO A 135 -5.02 10.40 -1.02
N GLU A 136 -5.72 10.94 -2.02
CA GLU A 136 -5.68 10.44 -3.40
C GLU A 136 -4.34 10.71 -4.10
N GLN A 137 -3.69 11.85 -3.84
CA GLN A 137 -2.34 12.12 -4.38
C GLN A 137 -1.32 11.17 -3.76
N ARG A 138 -1.37 10.98 -2.44
CA ARG A 138 -0.54 10.04 -1.68
C ARG A 138 -0.69 8.62 -2.23
N ALA A 139 -1.93 8.16 -2.39
CA ALA A 139 -2.22 6.85 -2.96
C ALA A 139 -1.64 6.68 -4.37
N CYS A 140 -1.88 7.65 -5.27
CA CYS A 140 -1.37 7.58 -6.64
C CYS A 140 0.17 7.52 -6.69
N TRP A 141 0.84 8.33 -5.85
CA TRP A 141 2.30 8.36 -5.79
C TRP A 141 2.87 7.05 -5.24
N LEU A 142 2.33 6.55 -4.13
CA LEU A 142 2.77 5.27 -3.53
C LEU A 142 2.59 4.10 -4.50
N LEU A 143 1.40 3.99 -5.09
CA LEU A 143 1.12 2.91 -6.04
C LEU A 143 2.06 2.96 -7.24
N ARG A 144 2.43 4.15 -7.73
CA ARG A 144 3.34 4.29 -8.86
C ARG A 144 4.80 4.06 -8.48
N GLU A 145 5.34 4.83 -7.54
CA GLU A 145 6.78 4.90 -7.28
C GLU A 145 7.26 3.77 -6.36
N VAL A 146 6.42 3.32 -5.42
CA VAL A 146 6.80 2.30 -4.43
C VAL A 146 6.32 0.91 -4.86
N HIS A 147 5.13 0.83 -5.42
CA HIS A 147 4.52 -0.45 -5.79
C HIS A 147 4.56 -0.73 -7.30
N GLY A 148 5.02 0.18 -8.14
CA GLY A 148 5.20 -0.07 -9.58
C GLY A 148 3.92 -0.37 -10.35
N ARG A 149 2.75 0.11 -9.87
CA ARG A 149 1.47 -0.09 -10.57
C ARG A 149 1.37 0.78 -11.83
N SER A 150 0.65 0.27 -12.82
CA SER A 150 0.31 1.01 -14.04
C SER A 150 -0.69 2.15 -13.74
N TYR A 151 -0.79 3.13 -14.64
CA TYR A 151 -1.76 4.22 -14.46
C TYR A 151 -3.21 3.74 -14.52
N GLU A 152 -3.47 2.64 -15.23
CA GLU A 152 -4.79 2.01 -15.34
C GLU A 152 -5.17 1.36 -14.01
N GLU A 153 -4.32 0.49 -13.46
CA GLU A 153 -4.54 -0.13 -12.14
C GLU A 153 -4.68 0.91 -11.02
N ILE A 154 -3.88 1.99 -11.06
CA ILE A 154 -4.00 3.09 -10.10
C ILE A 154 -5.35 3.78 -10.25
N GLY A 155 -5.80 3.99 -11.48
CA GLY A 155 -7.09 4.59 -11.79
C GLY A 155 -8.25 3.80 -11.19
N GLU A 156 -8.22 2.48 -11.35
CA GLU A 156 -9.19 1.57 -10.73
C GLU A 156 -9.14 1.60 -9.20
N ALA A 157 -7.94 1.69 -8.63
CA ALA A 157 -7.73 1.73 -7.18
C ALA A 157 -8.27 3.00 -6.53
N VAL A 158 -8.19 4.15 -7.21
CA VAL A 158 -8.59 5.47 -6.67
C VAL A 158 -9.90 6.02 -7.25
N GLY A 159 -10.54 5.29 -8.17
CA GLY A 159 -11.78 5.71 -8.83
C GLY A 159 -11.59 6.89 -9.79
N ALA A 160 -10.57 6.86 -10.64
CA ALA A 160 -10.29 7.93 -11.61
C ALA A 160 -9.67 7.41 -12.91
N ASN A 161 -9.72 8.22 -13.98
CA ASN A 161 -9.06 7.87 -15.23
C ASN A 161 -7.52 8.09 -15.19
N ALA A 162 -6.81 7.46 -16.12
CA ALA A 162 -5.35 7.53 -16.21
C ALA A 162 -4.79 8.96 -16.37
N THR A 163 -5.53 9.88 -17.00
CA THR A 163 -5.14 11.29 -17.15
C THR A 163 -5.16 12.01 -15.80
N ALA A 164 -6.21 11.81 -15.00
CA ALA A 164 -6.32 12.35 -13.65
C ALA A 164 -5.23 11.77 -12.74
N VAL A 165 -4.94 10.47 -12.87
CA VAL A 165 -3.83 9.80 -12.15
C VAL A 165 -2.49 10.47 -12.47
N ARG A 166 -2.16 10.67 -13.76
CA ARG A 166 -0.94 11.37 -14.18
C ARG A 166 -0.85 12.76 -13.55
N GLY A 167 -1.94 13.53 -13.54
CA GLY A 167 -1.99 14.86 -12.92
C GLY A 167 -1.84 14.83 -11.39
N ARG A 168 -2.34 13.80 -10.70
CA ARG A 168 -2.14 13.63 -9.26
C ARG A 168 -0.68 13.27 -8.93
N ILE A 169 -0.08 12.38 -9.71
CA ILE A 169 1.33 11.99 -9.55
C ILE A 169 2.26 13.18 -9.82
N ALA A 170 2.01 13.95 -10.86
CA ALA A 170 2.81 15.14 -11.17
C ALA A 170 2.77 16.17 -10.01
N ARG A 171 1.59 16.43 -9.44
CA ARG A 171 1.43 17.31 -8.28
C ARG A 171 2.13 16.76 -7.03
N ALA A 172 1.97 15.47 -6.74
CA ALA A 172 2.66 14.82 -5.64
C ALA A 172 4.18 14.93 -5.78
N ARG A 173 4.73 14.68 -6.98
CA ARG A 173 6.17 14.84 -7.25
C ARG A 173 6.65 16.27 -7.06
N ALA A 174 5.87 17.27 -7.51
CA ALA A 174 6.22 18.68 -7.33
C ALA A 174 6.27 19.06 -5.84
N GLN A 175 5.31 18.61 -5.04
CA GLN A 175 5.26 18.88 -3.60
C GLN A 175 6.36 18.13 -2.82
N LEU A 176 6.68 16.90 -3.23
CA LEU A 176 7.75 16.11 -2.60
C LEU A 176 9.16 16.50 -3.09
N ALA A 177 9.28 17.28 -4.16
CA ALA A 177 10.56 17.56 -4.81
C ALA A 177 11.59 18.17 -3.84
N GLU A 178 11.17 19.11 -2.99
CA GLU A 178 12.03 19.78 -2.01
C GLU A 178 12.58 18.79 -0.96
N VAL A 179 11.73 17.88 -0.48
CA VAL A 179 12.10 16.88 0.53
C VAL A 179 12.97 15.77 -0.06
N MET A 180 12.83 15.49 -1.35
CA MET A 180 13.64 14.48 -2.05
C MET A 180 14.96 15.02 -2.62
N LYS A 181 15.22 16.33 -2.59
CA LYS A 181 16.49 16.93 -3.07
C LYS A 181 17.76 16.28 -2.48
N PRO A 182 17.82 15.96 -1.17
CA PRO A 182 19.00 15.33 -0.56
C PRO A 182 19.27 13.88 -0.97
N TRP A 183 18.38 13.27 -1.76
CA TRP A 183 18.42 11.85 -2.13
C TRP A 183 18.91 11.64 -3.58
N ARG A 184 19.28 12.72 -4.27
CA ARG A 184 19.90 12.72 -5.60
C ARG A 184 21.42 12.77 -5.46
#